data_AF-A0A9W4SA62-F1
#
_entry.id   AF-A0A9W4SA62-F1
#
_cell.length_a   1.000
_cell.length_b   1.000
_cell.length_c   1.000
_cell.angle_alpha   90.00
_cell.angle_beta   90.00
_cell.angle_gamma   90.00
#
_symmetry.space_group_name_H-M   'P 1'
#
loop_
_entity.id
_entity.type
_entity.pdbx_description
1 polymer ?
#
loop_
_entity_poly.entity_id
_entity_poly.type
_entity_poly.pdbx_seq_one_letter_code
_entity_poly.pdbx_strand_id
1 'polypeptide(L)'
;ALADGAGEPGKTARELLRVLLADPLGDEAEWERAVKGHDTTQPLVVRVGEAKGDEGKGTTLTISKTNLLHELDVSSPALNGCGVELLLMEVNPLSASAAAAGQAAAVMDVETVLVPTVDIQSSSGRYTPVTTPVHKAIVVSEGIMGAAAVAALPLAEYRDSVLAAVNLPKYPVEEGEQLAFQPIDVSVGSNGLDRIRENIGNAMEYERAWYKSNVPAIVEWLKAGVENNPAGATKPVVKTHIASLLRNALAEIEAEQARLTSGRLSAEVASPKLAVMNERLAEWSQFAHEELQQQLDLAFAGTRWRKLGWWKLFWRVDDVGVLTSDMLNQRFLPGAERELVFLAGRIAESGVV
;
A
#
# COMPACT_ATOMS: atom_id res chain seq x y z
N ALA A 1 -0.38 12.73 8.96
CA ALA A 1 -0.56 13.51 10.20
C ALA A 1 -1.60 12.81 11.08
N LEU A 2 -1.40 12.79 12.40
CA LEU A 2 -2.38 12.27 13.37
C LEU A 2 -3.35 13.38 13.79
N ALA A 3 -4.65 13.08 13.83
CA ALA A 3 -5.69 14.02 14.24
C ALA A 3 -5.85 14.00 15.77
N ASP A 4 -5.25 14.98 16.45
CA ASP A 4 -5.47 15.24 17.88
C ASP A 4 -6.50 16.38 18.02
N GLY A 5 -7.67 16.10 18.59
CA GLY A 5 -8.91 16.91 18.54
C GLY A 5 -8.91 18.33 19.14
N ALA A 6 -7.77 19.03 19.19
CA ALA A 6 -7.66 20.42 19.66
C ALA A 6 -7.05 21.39 18.63
N GLY A 7 -6.51 20.91 17.51
CA GLY A 7 -5.88 21.72 16.46
C GLY A 7 -6.38 21.40 15.05
N GLU A 8 -6.04 22.25 14.07
CA GLU A 8 -6.29 21.95 12.66
C GLU A 8 -5.43 20.74 12.26
N PRO A 9 -6.03 19.61 11.83
CA PRO A 9 -5.29 18.40 11.52
C PRO A 9 -4.26 18.69 10.42
N GLY A 10 -3.06 18.17 10.61
CA GLY A 10 -1.97 18.30 9.64
C GLY A 10 -1.30 19.68 9.54
N LYS A 11 -1.70 20.70 10.30
CA LYS A 11 -1.01 22.00 10.34
C LYS A 11 0.48 21.85 10.72
N THR A 12 0.76 21.13 11.81
CA THR A 12 2.13 20.85 12.27
C THR A 12 2.94 20.09 11.22
N ALA A 13 2.32 19.19 10.46
CA ALA A 13 2.98 18.46 9.38
C ALA A 13 3.30 19.37 8.17
N ARG A 14 2.39 20.29 7.79
CA ARG A 14 2.61 21.29 6.74
C ARG A 14 3.73 22.26 7.11
N GLU A 15 3.74 22.75 8.36
CA GLU A 15 4.78 23.64 8.85
C GLU A 15 6.15 22.93 8.93
N LEU A 16 6.19 21.68 9.41
CA LEU A 16 7.40 20.88 9.40
C LEU A 16 7.94 20.67 7.99
N LEU A 17 7.07 20.32 7.03
CA LEU A 17 7.45 20.15 5.62
C LEU A 17 8.05 21.42 5.02
N ARG A 18 7.45 22.59 5.33
CA ARG A 18 8.00 23.90 4.94
C ARG A 18 9.40 24.11 5.51
N VAL A 19 9.56 23.95 6.83
CA VAL A 19 10.85 24.20 7.51
C VAL A 19 11.94 23.23 7.02
N LEU A 20 11.57 21.99 6.71
CA LEU A 20 12.50 20.95 6.26
C LEU A 20 13.01 21.19 4.82
N LEU A 21 12.17 21.76 3.94
CA LEU A 21 12.50 21.94 2.52
C LEU A 21 12.98 23.36 2.18
N ALA A 22 12.63 24.36 2.98
CA ALA A 22 12.93 25.76 2.70
C ALA A 22 14.42 26.05 2.54
N ASP A 23 14.75 26.94 1.59
CA ASP A 23 16.08 27.54 1.50
C ASP A 23 16.15 28.72 2.49
N PRO A 24 17.06 28.70 3.48
CA PRO A 24 17.19 29.77 4.46
C PRO A 24 17.81 31.06 3.90
N LEU A 25 18.50 31.01 2.75
CA LEU A 25 19.14 32.17 2.13
C LEU A 25 18.27 32.86 1.07
N GLY A 26 17.24 32.16 0.57
CA GLY A 26 16.28 32.68 -0.39
C GLY A 26 15.04 33.28 0.27
N ASP A 27 14.34 34.12 -0.49
CA ASP A 27 13.01 34.62 -0.13
C ASP A 27 11.97 33.49 -0.05
N GLU A 28 10.82 33.75 0.58
CA GLU A 28 9.72 32.79 0.66
C GLU A 28 9.22 32.41 -0.75
N ALA A 29 9.41 31.14 -1.10
CA ALA A 29 9.03 30.62 -2.41
C ALA A 29 7.52 30.39 -2.54
N GLU A 30 7.00 30.39 -3.77
CA GLU A 30 5.56 30.22 -4.02
C GLU A 30 5.01 28.88 -3.53
N TRP A 31 5.82 27.82 -3.60
CA TRP A 31 5.44 26.49 -3.09
C TRP A 31 5.25 26.50 -1.57
N GLU A 32 5.96 27.34 -0.81
CA GLU A 32 5.77 27.43 0.65
C GLU A 32 4.38 27.95 0.99
N ARG A 33 3.85 28.90 0.21
CA ARG A 33 2.49 29.40 0.35
C ARG A 33 1.46 28.36 -0.08
N ALA A 34 1.75 27.63 -1.17
CA ALA A 34 0.92 26.53 -1.63
C ALA A 34 0.80 25.42 -0.56
N VAL A 35 1.91 25.03 0.07
CA VAL A 35 1.92 24.05 1.16
C VAL A 35 1.16 24.57 2.38
N LYS A 36 1.32 25.83 2.78
CA LYS A 36 0.58 26.41 3.92
C LYS A 36 -0.95 26.38 3.71
N GLY A 37 -1.41 26.66 2.49
CA GLY A 37 -2.83 26.69 2.13
C GLY A 37 -3.42 25.35 1.69
N HIS A 38 -2.63 24.28 1.70
CA HIS A 38 -3.07 22.96 1.22
C HIS A 38 -3.97 22.25 2.23
N ASP A 39 -5.06 21.67 1.74
CA ASP A 39 -5.97 20.84 2.53
C ASP A 39 -5.37 19.43 2.71
N THR A 40 -5.07 19.06 3.96
CA THR A 40 -4.43 17.79 4.30
C THR A 40 -5.32 16.56 4.12
N THR A 41 -6.62 16.76 3.89
CA THR A 41 -7.52 15.68 3.47
C THR A 41 -7.20 15.19 2.05
N GLN A 42 -6.57 16.03 1.23
CA GLN A 42 -6.12 15.65 -0.11
C GLN A 42 -4.63 15.30 -0.10
N PRO A 43 -4.24 14.16 -0.70
CA PRO A 43 -2.84 13.76 -0.81
C PRO A 43 -2.04 14.76 -1.65
N LEU A 44 -0.86 15.13 -1.17
CA LEU A 44 0.09 16.01 -1.85
C LEU A 44 1.42 15.29 -2.03
N VAL A 45 1.88 15.19 -3.28
CA VAL A 45 3.19 14.63 -3.62
C VAL A 45 4.17 15.78 -3.84
N VAL A 46 5.26 15.80 -3.08
CA VAL A 46 6.35 16.77 -3.21
C VAL A 46 7.59 16.06 -3.73
N ARG A 47 8.02 16.39 -4.94
CA ARG A 47 9.25 15.88 -5.55
C ARG A 47 10.40 16.83 -5.25
N VAL A 48 11.46 16.31 -4.63
CA VAL A 48 12.65 17.08 -4.29
C VAL A 48 13.75 16.81 -5.31
N GLY A 49 14.15 17.85 -6.04
CA GLY A 49 15.22 17.77 -7.03
C GLY A 49 15.74 19.14 -7.44
N GLU A 50 16.95 19.16 -7.99
CA GLU A 50 17.42 20.36 -8.68
C GLU A 50 16.44 20.65 -9.82
N ALA A 51 15.87 21.86 -9.81
CA ALA A 51 15.05 22.33 -10.92
C ALA A 51 15.87 22.13 -12.20
N LYS A 52 15.48 21.15 -13.02
CA LYS A 52 16.11 20.93 -14.32
C LYS A 52 16.09 22.28 -15.03
N GLY A 53 17.27 22.81 -15.32
CA GLY A 53 17.43 24.08 -16.02
C GLY A 53 16.65 24.02 -17.32
N ASP A 54 15.46 24.64 -17.32
CA ASP A 54 14.85 25.16 -18.52
C ASP A 54 15.34 26.61 -18.61
N GLU A 55 16.13 26.87 -19.65
CA GLU A 55 16.72 28.17 -19.90
C GLU A 55 15.62 29.23 -19.99
N GLY A 56 15.53 30.08 -18.97
CA GLY A 56 14.79 31.33 -19.04
C GLY A 56 13.27 31.21 -18.91
N LYS A 57 12.77 30.85 -17.73
CA LYS A 57 11.57 31.44 -17.09
C LYS A 57 11.50 30.95 -15.64
N GLY A 58 11.20 31.88 -14.73
CA GLY A 58 11.23 31.65 -13.29
C GLY A 58 10.40 30.44 -12.86
N THR A 59 10.88 29.75 -11.81
CA THR A 59 10.14 28.79 -10.97
C THR A 59 8.83 28.31 -11.58
N THR A 60 8.90 27.44 -12.58
CA THR A 60 7.70 26.88 -13.20
C THR A 60 7.03 25.97 -12.18
N LEU A 61 6.02 26.49 -11.48
CA LEU A 61 5.02 25.69 -10.79
C LEU A 61 4.23 24.90 -11.83
N THR A 62 4.72 23.72 -12.23
CA THR A 62 3.87 22.71 -12.88
C THR A 62 3.04 22.01 -11.81
N ILE A 63 2.06 22.72 -11.24
CA ILE A 63 0.89 22.03 -10.65
C ILE A 63 0.15 21.43 -11.83
N SER A 64 0.59 20.26 -12.27
CA SER A 64 -0.03 19.51 -13.35
C SER A 64 -1.40 19.05 -12.85
N LYS A 65 -2.44 19.82 -13.15
CA LYS A 65 -3.86 19.45 -12.95
C LYS A 65 -4.28 18.34 -13.94
N THR A 66 -3.40 17.39 -14.17
CA THR A 66 -3.57 16.23 -15.04
C THR A 66 -3.17 15.01 -14.21
N ASN A 67 -4.04 14.30 -13.51
CA ASN A 67 -5.49 14.37 -13.48
C ASN A 67 -6.05 13.66 -12.23
N LEU A 68 -5.30 13.49 -11.14
CA LEU A 68 -5.68 12.55 -10.06
C LEU A 68 -5.05 12.86 -8.67
N LEU A 69 -3.83 13.43 -8.61
CA LEU A 69 -3.10 13.78 -7.38
C LEU A 69 -2.46 15.18 -7.50
N HIS A 70 -2.34 15.92 -6.39
CA HIS A 70 -1.65 17.21 -6.36
C HIS A 70 -0.13 17.00 -6.29
N GLU A 71 0.61 17.50 -7.27
CA GLU A 71 2.09 17.40 -7.34
C GLU A 71 2.76 18.77 -7.22
N LEU A 72 3.89 18.82 -6.50
CA LEU A 72 4.77 19.99 -6.37
C LEU A 72 6.23 19.59 -6.60
N ASP A 73 6.94 20.34 -7.43
CA ASP A 73 8.38 20.21 -7.62
C ASP A 73 9.10 21.28 -6.78
N VAL A 74 10.02 20.85 -5.90
CA VAL A 74 10.72 21.71 -4.95
C VAL A 74 12.22 21.46 -5.01
N SER A 75 13.01 22.54 -5.05
CA SER A 75 14.46 22.49 -4.87
C SER A 75 14.78 22.80 -3.41
N SER A 76 15.42 21.86 -2.71
CA SER A 76 15.82 22.02 -1.31
C SER A 76 17.32 21.80 -1.17
N PRO A 77 18.12 22.79 -0.71
CA PRO A 77 19.56 22.63 -0.56
C PRO A 77 19.97 21.43 0.31
N ALA A 78 19.14 21.09 1.31
CA ALA A 78 19.43 19.99 2.22
C ALA A 78 19.24 18.60 1.59
N LEU A 79 18.36 18.46 0.60
CA LEU A 79 17.92 17.17 0.04
C LEU A 79 18.11 17.05 -1.48
N ASN A 80 18.61 18.09 -2.14
CA ASN A 80 18.98 18.04 -3.55
C ASN A 80 20.04 16.96 -3.80
N GLY A 81 19.89 16.23 -4.91
CA GLY A 81 20.75 15.08 -5.25
C GLY A 81 20.38 13.76 -4.56
N CYS A 82 19.47 13.78 -3.58
CA CYS A 82 18.98 12.55 -2.94
C CYS A 82 17.84 11.87 -3.75
N GLY A 83 17.11 12.61 -4.59
CA GLY A 83 15.98 12.09 -5.37
C GLY A 83 14.83 11.62 -4.48
N VAL A 84 14.47 12.44 -3.49
CA VAL A 84 13.45 12.13 -2.48
C VAL A 84 12.09 12.62 -2.98
N GLU A 85 11.08 11.77 -2.87
CA GLU A 85 9.68 12.12 -3.07
C GLU A 85 8.93 11.96 -1.75
N LEU A 86 8.12 12.94 -1.38
CA LEU A 86 7.40 12.99 -0.11
C LEU A 86 5.89 12.99 -0.39
N LEU A 87 5.18 12.05 0.22
CA LEU A 87 3.71 12.02 0.23
C LEU A 87 3.20 12.62 1.54
N LEU A 88 2.55 13.77 1.48
CA LEU A 88 1.84 14.36 2.61
C LEU A 88 0.36 13.96 2.54
N MET A 89 -0.11 13.30 3.58
CA MET A 89 -1.52 12.99 3.76
C MET A 89 -1.89 12.90 5.25
N GLU A 90 -3.16 13.12 5.54
CA GLU A 90 -3.74 12.76 6.83
C GLU A 90 -3.92 11.24 6.92
N VAL A 91 -3.53 10.66 8.05
CA VAL A 91 -3.69 9.22 8.29
C VAL A 91 -4.54 9.11 9.54
N ASN A 92 -5.77 8.60 9.41
CA ASN A 92 -6.61 8.35 10.56
C ASN A 92 -6.32 6.94 11.11
N PRO A 93 -5.59 6.83 12.24
CA PRO A 93 -5.17 5.57 12.83
C PRO A 93 -6.34 4.67 13.25
N LEU A 94 -7.52 5.25 13.45
CA LEU A 94 -8.70 4.57 13.98
C LEU A 94 -9.61 3.99 12.89
N SER A 95 -9.37 4.30 11.61
CA SER A 95 -10.31 3.95 10.53
C SER A 95 -10.07 2.60 9.86
N ALA A 96 -8.88 2.00 9.98
CA ALA A 96 -8.52 0.81 9.18
C ALA A 96 -8.82 -0.55 9.84
N SER A 97 -9.23 -0.62 11.11
CA SER A 97 -9.45 -1.93 11.78
C SER A 97 -10.54 -1.94 12.87
N ALA A 98 -10.95 -0.79 13.41
CA ALA A 98 -11.87 -0.75 14.55
C ALA A 98 -13.35 -1.08 14.23
N ALA A 99 -13.74 -1.19 12.96
CA ALA A 99 -15.13 -1.49 12.59
C ALA A 99 -15.45 -2.99 12.52
N ALA A 100 -14.47 -3.89 12.58
CA ALA A 100 -14.68 -5.32 12.35
C ALA A 100 -14.56 -6.22 13.60
N ALA A 101 -14.04 -5.73 14.73
CA ALA A 101 -13.97 -6.54 15.94
C ALA A 101 -14.06 -5.64 17.18
N GLY A 102 -15.09 -5.85 18.00
CA GLY A 102 -15.29 -5.17 19.29
C GLY A 102 -14.24 -5.54 20.34
N GLN A 103 -12.97 -5.26 20.06
CA GLN A 103 -11.84 -5.46 20.98
C GLN A 103 -11.20 -4.11 21.32
N ALA A 104 -10.90 -3.98 22.62
CA ALA A 104 -10.30 -2.81 23.22
C ALA A 104 -8.97 -2.44 22.57
N ALA A 105 -8.75 -1.12 22.40
CA ALA A 105 -7.54 -0.48 21.88
C ALA A 105 -7.09 -0.98 20.51
N ALA A 106 -7.60 -0.35 19.44
CA ALA A 106 -7.04 -0.47 18.10
C ALA A 106 -5.58 0.05 18.11
N VAL A 107 -4.63 -0.87 18.26
CA VAL A 107 -3.22 -0.58 18.03
C VAL A 107 -3.07 -0.32 16.53
N MET A 108 -2.55 0.84 16.17
CA MET A 108 -2.15 1.12 14.79
C MET A 108 -1.19 0.03 14.33
N ASP A 109 -1.57 -0.64 13.25
CA ASP A 109 -0.64 -1.50 12.56
C ASP A 109 0.38 -0.61 11.81
N VAL A 110 1.65 -0.72 12.20
CA VAL A 110 2.75 0.06 11.60
C VAL A 110 2.86 -0.21 10.09
N GLU A 111 2.37 -1.36 9.63
CA GLU A 111 2.30 -1.69 8.21
C GLU A 111 1.36 -0.77 7.42
N THR A 112 0.24 -0.32 8.02
CA THR A 112 -0.69 0.64 7.38
C THR A 112 -0.06 2.01 7.15
N VAL A 113 0.99 2.35 7.91
CA VAL A 113 1.76 3.59 7.76
C VAL A 113 2.74 3.48 6.60
N LEU A 114 3.29 2.29 6.34
CA LEU A 114 4.21 2.01 5.24
C LEU A 114 3.47 1.73 3.92
N VAL A 115 2.21 1.31 3.97
CA VAL A 115 1.35 1.12 2.80
C VAL A 115 0.08 1.95 2.93
N PRO A 116 0.20 3.29 2.88
CA PRO A 116 -0.97 4.15 2.95
C PRO A 116 -1.92 3.91 1.78
N THR A 117 -3.21 4.02 2.05
CA THR A 117 -4.25 4.01 1.01
C THR A 117 -4.61 5.43 0.65
N VAL A 118 -4.40 5.79 -0.61
CA VAL A 118 -4.65 7.12 -1.15
C VAL A 118 -5.92 7.08 -1.97
N ASP A 119 -6.89 7.91 -1.61
CA ASP A 119 -8.14 8.04 -2.36
C ASP A 119 -7.94 8.98 -3.55
N ILE A 120 -7.91 8.38 -4.73
CA ILE A 120 -7.69 9.10 -5.97
C ILE A 120 -9.05 9.43 -6.61
N GLN A 121 -9.35 10.70 -6.81
CA GLN A 121 -10.58 11.13 -7.50
C GLN A 121 -10.46 10.91 -8.99
N SER A 122 -11.20 9.94 -9.54
CA SER A 122 -11.35 9.78 -10.99
C SER A 122 -12.06 10.97 -11.62
N SER A 123 -11.83 11.18 -12.93
CA SER A 123 -12.54 12.17 -13.75
C SER A 123 -14.08 12.10 -13.68
N SER A 124 -14.64 10.97 -13.24
CA SER A 124 -16.08 10.77 -13.01
C SER A 124 -16.55 11.19 -11.61
N GLY A 125 -15.70 11.80 -10.78
CA GLY A 125 -15.99 12.16 -9.39
C GLY A 125 -16.06 10.97 -8.41
N ARG A 126 -15.64 9.78 -8.83
CA ARG A 126 -15.55 8.59 -7.97
C ARG A 126 -14.16 8.49 -7.38
N TYR A 127 -14.06 8.25 -6.07
CA TYR A 127 -12.80 7.96 -5.40
C TYR A 127 -12.46 6.48 -5.59
N THR A 128 -11.24 6.20 -6.05
CA THR A 128 -10.68 4.86 -6.08
C THR A 128 -9.54 4.79 -5.05
N PRO A 129 -9.66 3.93 -4.02
CA PRO A 129 -8.57 3.73 -3.08
C PRO A 129 -7.42 3.01 -3.79
N VAL A 130 -6.22 3.59 -3.73
CA VAL A 130 -5.00 3.02 -4.29
C VAL A 130 -3.97 2.90 -3.17
N THR A 131 -3.43 1.69 -2.97
CA THR A 131 -2.33 1.49 -2.02
C THR A 131 -1.04 2.05 -2.62
N THR A 132 -0.35 2.90 -1.87
CA THR A 132 0.89 3.56 -2.31
C THR A 132 2.01 3.27 -1.31
N PRO A 133 2.74 2.14 -1.46
CA PRO A 133 3.83 1.78 -0.57
C PRO A 133 4.92 2.87 -0.50
N VAL A 134 5.39 3.16 0.70
CA VAL A 134 6.49 4.12 0.95
C VAL A 134 7.70 3.43 1.55
N HIS A 135 8.88 4.01 1.30
CA HIS A 135 10.16 3.51 1.80
C HIS A 135 10.40 3.88 3.27
N LYS A 136 9.97 5.09 3.63
CA LYS A 136 10.09 5.69 4.95
C LYS A 136 8.83 6.49 5.24
N ALA A 137 8.39 6.50 6.49
CA ALA A 137 7.24 7.28 6.93
C ALA A 137 7.57 8.11 8.16
N ILE A 138 7.12 9.37 8.16
CA ILE A 138 7.20 10.26 9.31
C ILE A 138 5.78 10.47 9.84
N VAL A 139 5.53 9.96 11.05
CA VAL A 139 4.25 10.15 11.74
C VAL A 139 4.35 11.40 12.58
N VAL A 140 3.63 12.46 12.18
CA VAL A 140 3.62 13.73 12.89
C VAL A 140 2.40 13.84 13.81
N SER A 141 2.62 14.11 15.09
CA SER A 141 1.58 14.41 16.09
C SER A 141 1.91 15.66 16.92
N GLU A 142 0.97 16.09 17.75
CA GLU A 142 1.08 17.34 18.49
C GLU A 142 0.78 17.18 19.99
N GLY A 143 1.60 17.84 20.82
CA GLY A 143 1.38 17.90 22.25
C GLY A 143 1.55 16.56 22.97
N ILE A 144 1.18 16.56 24.25
CA ILE A 144 1.37 15.41 25.16
C ILE A 144 0.44 14.25 24.78
N MET A 145 -0.77 14.55 24.29
CA MET A 145 -1.71 13.52 23.83
C MET A 145 -1.19 12.82 22.57
N GLY A 146 -0.66 13.59 21.61
CA GLY A 146 0.01 13.03 20.43
C GLY A 146 1.26 12.23 20.79
N ALA A 147 2.00 12.62 21.83
CA ALA A 147 3.11 11.84 22.36
C ALA A 147 2.66 10.49 22.92
N ALA A 148 1.57 10.47 23.70
CA ALA A 148 1.02 9.24 24.27
C ALA A 148 0.48 8.30 23.19
N ALA A 149 -0.19 8.83 22.16
CA ALA A 149 -0.71 8.06 21.03
C ALA A 149 0.42 7.37 20.25
N VAL A 150 1.51 8.09 20.01
CA VAL A 150 2.70 7.56 19.32
C VAL A 150 3.49 6.58 20.19
N ALA A 151 3.60 6.83 21.50
CA ALA A 151 4.33 5.95 22.42
C ALA A 151 3.69 4.56 22.55
N ALA A 152 2.39 4.44 22.26
CA ALA A 152 1.68 3.16 22.22
C ALA A 152 1.99 2.33 20.95
N LEU A 153 2.69 2.90 19.96
CA LEU A 153 3.01 2.22 18.71
C LEU A 153 4.26 1.34 18.86
N PRO A 154 4.29 0.13 18.27
CA PRO A 154 5.45 -0.77 18.33
C PRO A 154 6.56 -0.34 17.34
N LEU A 155 7.05 0.89 17.45
CA LEU A 155 8.03 1.48 16.51
C LEU A 155 9.45 0.95 16.69
N ALA A 156 9.75 0.23 17.78
CA ALA A 156 11.09 -0.27 18.08
C ALA A 156 11.66 -1.16 16.96
N GLU A 157 10.81 -1.95 16.32
CA GLU A 157 11.19 -2.85 15.22
C GLU A 157 11.30 -2.14 13.87
N TYR A 158 10.78 -0.91 13.77
CA TYR A 158 10.62 -0.17 12.52
C TYR A 158 11.41 1.15 12.50
N ARG A 159 12.33 1.41 13.46
CA ARG A 159 13.04 2.70 13.60
C ARG A 159 13.75 3.20 12.34
N ASP A 160 14.18 2.29 11.46
CA ASP A 160 14.84 2.64 10.20
C ASP A 160 13.84 3.06 9.10
N SER A 161 12.57 2.70 9.24
CA SER A 161 11.51 2.90 8.24
C SER A 161 10.42 3.86 8.72
N VAL A 162 10.12 3.91 10.02
CA VAL A 162 9.10 4.77 10.61
C VAL A 162 9.71 5.62 11.72
N LEU A 163 9.61 6.93 11.55
CA LEU A 163 9.98 7.91 12.56
C LEU A 163 8.71 8.59 13.05
N ALA A 164 8.49 8.63 14.36
CA ALA A 164 7.44 9.47 14.90
C ALA A 164 8.01 10.78 15.41
N ALA A 165 7.43 11.89 14.98
CA ALA A 165 7.85 13.25 15.32
C ALA A 165 6.70 13.96 16.06
N VAL A 166 6.96 14.41 17.28
CA VAL A 166 5.92 15.03 18.14
C VAL A 166 6.29 16.47 18.39
N ASN A 167 5.40 17.40 18.03
CA ASN A 167 5.59 18.81 18.32
C ASN A 167 5.35 19.08 19.81
N LEU A 168 6.43 19.31 20.55
CA LEU A 168 6.44 19.60 21.97
C LEU A 168 7.20 20.91 22.22
N PRO A 169 6.52 22.06 22.09
CA PRO A 169 7.17 23.36 22.24
C PRO A 169 7.86 23.49 23.60
N LYS A 170 9.10 23.99 23.61
CA LYS A 170 9.91 24.19 24.82
C LYS A 170 10.30 22.92 25.59
N TYR A 171 10.11 21.72 25.04
CA TYR A 171 10.60 20.50 25.66
C TYR A 171 12.14 20.46 25.62
N PRO A 172 12.82 20.28 26.77
CA PRO A 172 14.27 20.13 26.79
C PRO A 172 14.63 18.73 26.29
N VAL A 173 15.21 18.65 25.09
CA VAL A 173 15.79 17.40 24.59
C VAL A 173 17.18 17.26 25.22
N GLU A 174 17.33 16.43 26.24
CA GLU A 174 18.65 16.09 26.76
C GLU A 174 19.33 15.07 25.82
N GLU A 175 20.61 15.29 25.54
CA GLU A 175 21.40 14.38 24.70
C GLU A 175 21.50 13.00 25.38
N GLY A 176 20.84 11.99 24.78
CA GLY A 176 20.91 10.60 25.23
C GLY A 176 19.59 10.00 25.75
N GLU A 177 18.53 10.79 25.89
CA GLU A 177 17.21 10.26 26.24
C GLU A 177 16.58 9.56 25.02
N GLN A 178 16.56 8.23 25.03
CA GLN A 178 15.95 7.44 23.95
C GLN A 178 14.43 7.39 24.13
N LEU A 179 13.75 8.46 23.73
CA LEU A 179 12.30 8.47 23.60
C LEU A 179 11.86 7.56 22.44
N ALA A 180 10.62 7.06 22.51
CA ALA A 180 10.01 6.30 21.41
C ALA A 180 9.68 7.17 20.19
N PHE A 181 9.83 8.49 20.32
CA PHE A 181 9.53 9.49 19.32
C PHE A 181 10.58 10.60 19.34
N GLN A 182 10.70 11.33 18.24
CA GLN A 182 11.53 12.52 18.11
C GLN A 182 10.74 13.77 18.56
N PRO A 183 11.12 14.43 19.67
CA PRO A 183 10.53 15.71 20.04
C PRO A 183 10.99 16.80 19.06
N ILE A 184 10.07 17.59 18.52
CA ILE A 184 10.37 18.72 17.63
C ILE A 184 9.71 20.00 18.14
N ASP A 185 10.30 21.15 17.80
CA ASP A 185 9.70 22.47 18.02
C ASP A 185 9.64 23.22 16.69
N VAL A 186 8.54 23.00 15.97
CA VAL A 186 8.32 23.56 14.62
C VAL A 186 8.21 25.08 14.66
N SER A 187 7.69 25.63 15.77
CA SER A 187 7.58 27.07 15.97
C SER A 187 8.95 27.73 16.09
N VAL A 188 9.90 27.13 16.82
CA VAL A 188 11.28 27.65 16.90
C VAL A 188 11.97 27.57 15.55
N GLY A 189 11.82 26.46 14.82
CA GLY A 189 12.40 26.30 13.48
C GLY A 189 11.86 27.34 12.48
N SER A 190 10.54 27.55 12.46
CA SER A 190 9.89 28.54 11.60
C SER A 190 10.32 29.97 11.91
N ASN A 191 10.37 30.35 13.20
CA ASN A 191 10.82 31.67 13.62
C ASN A 191 12.30 31.91 13.26
N GLY A 192 13.14 30.88 13.38
CA GLY A 192 14.54 30.96 12.95
C GLY A 192 14.64 31.24 11.46
N LEU A 193 13.89 30.51 10.64
CA LEU A 193 13.86 30.66 9.19
C LEU A 193 13.40 32.05 8.77
N ASP A 194 12.33 32.57 9.38
CA ASP A 194 11.83 33.90 9.06
C ASP A 194 12.85 34.99 9.45
N ARG A 195 13.58 34.84 10.58
CA ARG A 195 14.63 35.79 11.01
C ARG A 195 15.85 35.88 10.09
N ILE A 196 16.34 34.76 9.55
CA ILE A 196 17.48 34.78 8.61
C ILE A 196 17.12 35.42 7.28
N ARG A 197 15.85 35.29 6.86
CA ARG A 197 15.30 35.94 5.66
C ARG A 197 15.11 37.45 5.84
N GLU A 198 14.76 37.89 7.04
CA GLU A 198 14.74 39.33 7.36
C GLU A 198 16.13 39.96 7.29
N ASN A 199 17.16 39.26 7.80
CA ASN A 199 18.53 39.71 7.77
C ASN A 199 19.51 38.55 7.87
N ILE A 200 20.41 38.43 6.89
CA ILE A 200 21.48 37.42 6.86
C ILE A 200 22.38 37.52 8.11
N GLY A 201 22.50 38.69 8.73
CA GLY A 201 23.21 38.88 10.01
C GLY A 201 22.65 38.05 11.17
N ASN A 202 21.42 37.55 11.07
CA ASN A 202 20.79 36.67 12.06
C ASN A 202 21.19 35.19 11.91
N ALA A 203 22.20 34.87 11.08
CA ALA A 203 22.63 33.49 10.82
C ALA A 203 22.91 32.67 12.09
N MET A 204 23.56 33.26 13.11
CA MET A 204 23.81 32.57 14.39
C MET A 204 22.52 32.28 15.17
N GLU A 205 21.52 33.15 15.08
CA GLU A 205 20.22 32.93 15.72
C GLU A 205 19.43 31.85 15.01
N TYR A 206 19.48 31.83 13.67
CA TYR A 206 18.91 30.77 12.84
C TYR A 206 19.55 29.43 13.17
N GLU A 207 20.89 29.35 13.20
CA GLU A 207 21.59 28.10 13.53
C GLU A 207 21.18 27.58 14.91
N ARG A 208 21.15 28.46 15.92
CA ARG A 208 20.69 28.09 17.27
C ARG A 208 19.23 27.62 17.26
N ALA A 209 18.34 28.29 16.53
CA ALA A 209 16.95 27.90 16.41
C ALA A 209 16.78 26.58 15.65
N TRP A 210 17.56 26.36 14.59
CA TRP A 210 17.58 25.15 13.78
C TRP A 210 17.95 23.94 14.62
N TYR A 211 19.06 23.99 15.36
CA TYR A 211 19.43 22.90 16.27
C TYR A 211 18.44 22.73 17.42
N LYS A 212 17.96 23.84 18.01
CA LYS A 212 16.97 23.78 19.10
C LYS A 212 15.62 23.21 18.66
N SER A 213 15.25 23.36 17.39
CA SER A 213 14.00 22.81 16.83
C SER A 213 14.04 21.29 16.66
N ASN A 214 15.23 20.70 16.68
CA ASN A 214 15.48 19.27 16.47
C ASN A 214 15.04 18.74 15.08
N VAL A 215 14.73 19.63 14.14
CA VAL A 215 14.53 19.31 12.72
C VAL A 215 15.78 18.72 12.05
N PRO A 216 17.04 19.10 12.38
CA PRO A 216 18.21 18.48 11.77
C PRO A 216 18.26 16.95 11.91
N ALA A 217 17.80 16.41 13.04
CA ALA A 217 17.74 14.97 13.28
C ALA A 217 16.82 14.25 12.28
N ILE A 218 15.72 14.90 11.86
CA ILE A 218 14.82 14.36 10.83
C ILE A 218 15.51 14.36 9.47
N VAL A 219 16.24 15.43 9.13
CA VAL A 219 17.00 15.52 7.87
C VAL A 219 18.08 14.45 7.80
N GLU A 220 18.82 14.24 8.89
CA GLU A 220 19.82 13.18 9.00
C GLU A 220 19.19 11.79 8.86
N TRP A 221 18.08 11.54 9.56
CA TRP A 221 17.33 10.28 9.44
C TRP A 221 16.84 10.02 8.02
N LEU A 222 16.35 11.04 7.30
CA LEU A 222 15.98 10.91 5.90
C LEU A 222 17.19 10.51 5.04
N LYS A 223 18.33 11.19 5.20
CA LYS A 223 19.56 10.95 4.44
C LYS A 223 20.18 9.58 4.66
N ALA A 224 20.14 9.05 5.89
CA ALA A 224 20.76 7.78 6.26
C ALA A 224 20.34 6.56 5.41
N GLY A 225 19.20 6.64 4.71
CA GLY A 225 18.72 5.57 3.81
C GLY A 225 18.97 5.81 2.31
N VAL A 226 19.36 7.03 1.93
CA VAL A 226 19.38 7.50 0.53
C VAL A 226 20.79 7.70 -0.01
N GLU A 227 21.78 7.89 0.87
CA GLU A 227 23.19 8.07 0.50
C GLU A 227 23.68 6.95 -0.42
N ASN A 228 24.29 7.35 -1.53
CA ASN A 228 24.79 6.43 -2.54
C ASN A 228 26.00 5.68 -1.97
N ASN A 229 25.86 4.37 -1.79
CA ASN A 229 26.98 3.54 -1.38
C ASN A 229 28.02 3.51 -2.53
N PRO A 230 29.28 3.92 -2.30
CA PRO A 230 30.31 3.98 -3.35
C PRO A 230 30.60 2.61 -4.00
N ALA A 231 30.19 1.51 -3.37
CA ALA A 231 30.36 0.15 -3.89
C ALA A 231 29.28 -0.32 -4.89
N GLY A 232 28.33 0.53 -5.29
CA GLY A 232 27.23 0.13 -6.18
C GLY A 232 26.25 -0.86 -5.55
N ALA A 233 26.28 -1.01 -4.22
CA ALA A 233 25.39 -1.88 -3.47
C ALA A 233 23.98 -1.28 -3.36
N THR A 234 22.96 -2.14 -3.33
CA THR A 234 21.55 -1.76 -3.11
C THR A 234 21.42 -0.83 -1.90
N LYS A 235 20.71 0.30 -2.07
CA LYS A 235 20.47 1.28 -1.01
C LYS A 235 19.89 0.59 0.24
N PRO A 236 20.32 0.96 1.46
CA PRO A 236 19.84 0.33 2.70
C PRO A 236 18.32 0.31 2.80
N VAL A 237 17.67 1.42 2.42
CA VAL A 237 16.21 1.55 2.47
C VAL A 237 15.49 0.53 1.58
N VAL A 238 16.06 0.20 0.42
CA VAL A 238 15.51 -0.80 -0.49
C VAL A 238 15.68 -2.20 0.09
N LYS A 239 16.81 -2.49 0.76
CA LYS A 239 17.01 -3.77 1.45
C LYS A 239 16.00 -3.96 2.59
N THR A 240 15.79 -2.92 3.40
CA THR A 240 14.80 -2.96 4.49
C THR A 240 13.39 -3.14 3.94
N HIS A 241 13.05 -2.47 2.84
CA HIS A 241 11.76 -2.65 2.19
C HIS A 241 11.56 -4.08 1.66
N ILE A 242 12.55 -4.64 0.96
CA ILE A 242 12.50 -6.04 0.51
C ILE A 242 12.34 -7.00 1.70
N ALA A 243 13.09 -6.79 2.78
CA ALA A 243 12.99 -7.61 3.98
C ALA A 243 11.59 -7.52 4.63
N SER A 244 10.98 -6.33 4.64
CA SER A 244 9.61 -6.12 5.11
C SER A 244 8.60 -6.87 4.24
N LEU A 245 8.69 -6.73 2.91
CA LEU A 245 7.79 -7.44 1.98
C LEU A 245 7.87 -8.95 2.15
N LEU A 246 9.08 -9.50 2.31
CA LEU A 246 9.27 -10.93 2.54
C LEU A 246 8.68 -11.39 3.88
N ARG A 247 8.83 -10.58 4.93
CA ARG A 247 8.26 -10.88 6.25
C ARG A 247 6.72 -10.89 6.20
N ASN A 248 6.12 -9.92 5.51
CA ASN A 248 4.67 -9.80 5.42
C ASN A 248 4.09 -10.93 4.55
N ALA A 249 4.76 -11.28 3.45
CA ALA A 249 4.40 -12.43 2.65
C ALA A 249 4.44 -13.74 3.47
N LEU A 250 5.45 -13.91 4.33
CA LEU A 250 5.52 -15.07 5.23
C LEU A 250 4.38 -15.07 6.26
N ALA A 251 4.10 -13.92 6.87
CA ALA A 251 3.00 -13.79 7.83
C ALA A 251 1.62 -14.09 7.20
N GLU A 252 1.38 -13.62 5.98
CA GLU A 252 0.13 -13.89 5.24
C GLU A 252 0.01 -15.38 4.87
N ILE A 253 1.13 -16.00 4.46
CA ILE A 253 1.17 -17.45 4.20
C ILE A 253 0.84 -18.23 5.47
N GLU A 254 1.42 -17.86 6.61
CA GLU A 254 1.16 -18.51 7.91
C GLU A 254 -0.30 -18.33 8.35
N ALA A 255 -0.87 -17.14 8.16
CA ALA A 255 -2.28 -16.85 8.46
C ALA A 255 -3.23 -17.70 7.59
N GLU A 256 -2.95 -17.80 6.29
CA GLU A 256 -3.76 -18.63 5.37
C GLU A 256 -3.59 -20.13 5.67
N GLN A 257 -2.38 -20.58 6.00
CA GLN A 257 -2.15 -21.96 6.44
C GLN A 257 -2.92 -22.29 7.72
N ALA A 258 -2.94 -21.37 8.70
CA ALA A 258 -3.73 -21.51 9.90
C ALA A 258 -5.23 -21.59 9.56
N ARG A 259 -5.73 -20.71 8.69
CA ARG A 259 -7.13 -20.71 8.21
C ARG A 259 -7.52 -22.03 7.55
N LEU A 260 -6.69 -22.54 6.65
CA LEU A 260 -6.91 -23.83 5.97
C LEU A 260 -6.88 -25.00 6.97
N THR A 261 -5.97 -24.97 7.93
CA THR A 261 -5.87 -26.01 8.97
C THR A 261 -7.10 -26.00 9.88
N SER A 262 -7.55 -24.82 10.32
CA SER A 262 -8.78 -24.67 11.10
C SER A 262 -10.03 -25.08 10.32
N GLY A 263 -10.09 -24.76 9.03
CA GLY A 263 -11.17 -25.20 8.13
C GLY A 263 -11.21 -26.72 7.95
N ARG A 264 -10.04 -27.35 7.77
CA ARG A 264 -9.91 -28.82 7.70
C ARG A 264 -10.32 -29.49 8.99
N LEU A 265 -9.86 -29.00 10.14
CA LEU A 265 -10.25 -29.53 11.45
C LEU A 265 -11.77 -29.40 11.67
N SER A 266 -12.37 -28.31 11.22
CA SER A 266 -13.83 -28.11 11.29
C SER A 266 -14.59 -29.04 10.33
N ALA A 267 -14.05 -29.32 9.15
CA ALA A 267 -14.60 -30.28 8.19
C ALA A 267 -14.44 -31.74 8.62
N GLU A 268 -13.34 -32.11 9.29
CA GLU A 268 -13.16 -33.43 9.89
C GLU A 268 -14.07 -33.66 11.10
N VAL A 269 -14.36 -32.61 11.87
CA VAL A 269 -15.36 -32.65 12.95
C VAL A 269 -16.79 -32.71 12.39
N ALA A 270 -17.01 -32.28 11.14
CA ALA A 270 -18.28 -32.39 10.45
C ALA A 270 -18.52 -33.80 9.89
N SER A 271 -18.94 -34.72 10.75
CA SER A 271 -19.69 -35.96 10.47
C SER A 271 -19.08 -36.98 9.46
N PRO A 272 -19.02 -38.28 9.81
CA PRO A 272 -18.60 -39.35 8.88
C PRO A 272 -19.43 -39.42 7.59
N LYS A 273 -20.62 -38.79 7.55
CA LYS A 273 -21.44 -38.68 6.33
C LYS A 273 -20.84 -37.75 5.27
N LEU A 274 -20.11 -36.69 5.64
CA LEU A 274 -19.46 -35.80 4.66
C LEU A 274 -18.25 -36.47 4.01
N ALA A 275 -17.49 -37.27 4.77
CA ALA A 275 -16.38 -38.04 4.22
C ALA A 275 -16.85 -39.02 3.14
N VAL A 276 -17.92 -39.77 3.41
CA VAL A 276 -18.57 -40.68 2.43
C VAL A 276 -19.12 -39.91 1.22
N MET A 277 -19.58 -38.67 1.41
CA MET A 277 -20.07 -37.84 0.31
C MET A 277 -18.94 -37.35 -0.60
N ASN A 278 -17.83 -36.89 -0.01
CA ASN A 278 -16.65 -36.47 -0.75
C ASN A 278 -16.02 -37.63 -1.53
N GLU A 279 -16.00 -38.83 -0.94
CA GLU A 279 -15.55 -40.04 -1.64
C GLU A 279 -16.41 -40.33 -2.87
N ARG A 280 -17.73 -40.26 -2.75
CA ARG A 280 -18.66 -40.47 -3.88
C ARG A 280 -18.57 -39.37 -4.95
N LEU A 281 -18.31 -38.13 -4.55
CA LEU A 281 -18.07 -37.04 -5.49
C LEU A 281 -16.76 -37.26 -6.26
N ALA A 282 -15.73 -37.76 -5.58
CA ALA A 282 -14.47 -38.15 -6.22
C ALA A 282 -14.68 -39.31 -7.21
N GLU A 283 -15.42 -40.35 -6.82
CA GLU A 283 -15.78 -41.47 -7.69
C GLU A 283 -16.56 -40.99 -8.94
N TRP A 284 -17.53 -40.10 -8.76
CA TRP A 284 -18.25 -39.50 -9.90
C TRP A 284 -17.34 -38.71 -10.81
N SER A 285 -16.41 -37.92 -10.25
CA SER A 285 -15.48 -37.12 -11.06
C SER A 285 -14.56 -37.99 -11.90
N GLN A 286 -14.11 -39.12 -11.34
CA GLN A 286 -13.29 -40.10 -12.05
C GLN A 286 -14.12 -40.79 -13.13
N PHE A 287 -15.33 -41.25 -12.80
CA PHE A 287 -16.25 -41.87 -13.75
C PHE A 287 -16.58 -40.93 -14.92
N ALA A 288 -16.83 -39.65 -14.64
CA ALA A 288 -17.09 -38.65 -15.68
C ALA A 288 -15.89 -38.45 -16.61
N HIS A 289 -14.66 -38.42 -16.07
CA HIS A 289 -13.46 -38.33 -16.90
C HIS A 289 -13.26 -39.58 -17.77
N GLU A 290 -13.45 -40.77 -17.19
CA GLU A 290 -13.34 -42.03 -17.92
C GLU A 290 -14.43 -42.14 -19.00
N GLU A 291 -15.67 -41.75 -18.70
CA GLU A 291 -16.76 -41.72 -19.67
C GLU A 291 -16.47 -40.74 -20.80
N LEU A 292 -16.03 -39.52 -20.49
CA LEU A 292 -15.69 -38.53 -21.51
C LEU A 292 -14.64 -39.07 -22.47
N GLN A 293 -13.58 -39.67 -21.94
CA GLN A 293 -12.51 -40.26 -22.73
C GLN A 293 -13.05 -41.37 -23.63
N GLN A 294 -13.79 -42.34 -23.07
CA GLN A 294 -14.35 -43.45 -23.83
C GLN A 294 -15.35 -42.99 -24.91
N GLN A 295 -16.21 -42.02 -24.60
CA GLN A 295 -17.21 -41.51 -25.52
C GLN A 295 -16.59 -40.71 -26.67
N LEU A 296 -15.55 -39.91 -26.39
CA LEU A 296 -14.79 -39.21 -27.42
C LEU A 296 -14.02 -40.18 -28.31
N ASP A 297 -13.37 -41.18 -27.73
CA ASP A 297 -12.67 -42.23 -28.50
C ASP A 297 -13.63 -42.96 -29.45
N LEU A 298 -14.82 -43.33 -28.96
CA LEU A 298 -15.85 -43.96 -29.78
C LEU A 298 -16.42 -43.00 -30.85
N ALA A 299 -16.56 -41.71 -30.54
CA ALA A 299 -17.06 -40.71 -31.48
C ALA A 299 -16.06 -40.51 -32.64
N PHE A 300 -14.78 -40.37 -32.33
CA PHE A 300 -13.71 -40.19 -33.32
C PHE A 300 -13.35 -41.49 -34.06
N ALA A 301 -13.57 -42.67 -33.45
CA ALA A 301 -13.49 -43.95 -34.15
C ALA A 301 -14.71 -44.22 -35.07
N GLY A 302 -15.75 -43.39 -35.02
CA GLY A 302 -16.97 -43.55 -35.80
C GLY A 302 -16.75 -43.48 -37.32
N THR A 303 -17.59 -44.19 -38.08
CA THR A 303 -17.58 -44.12 -39.56
C THR A 303 -17.92 -42.73 -40.09
N ARG A 304 -18.68 -41.93 -39.33
CA ARG A 304 -19.00 -40.53 -39.67
C ARG A 304 -17.76 -39.64 -39.60
N TRP A 305 -16.94 -39.77 -38.56
CA TRP A 305 -15.65 -39.06 -38.44
C TRP A 305 -14.64 -39.54 -39.48
N ARG A 306 -14.51 -40.87 -39.68
CA ARG A 306 -13.62 -41.42 -40.73
C ARG A 306 -14.00 -41.02 -42.16
N LYS A 307 -15.26 -40.64 -42.42
CA LYS A 307 -15.72 -40.14 -43.73
C LYS A 307 -15.34 -38.67 -43.98
N LEU A 308 -14.93 -37.93 -42.95
CA LEU A 308 -14.26 -36.63 -43.07
C LEU A 308 -12.80 -36.87 -43.48
N GLY A 309 -12.58 -37.20 -44.76
CA GLY A 309 -11.24 -37.26 -45.31
C GLY A 309 -10.58 -35.88 -45.26
N TRP A 310 -9.28 -35.83 -44.93
CA TRP A 310 -8.53 -34.58 -44.78
C TRP A 310 -8.64 -33.65 -46.00
N TRP A 311 -8.80 -34.22 -47.19
CA TRP A 311 -8.99 -33.48 -48.44
C TRP A 311 -10.36 -32.78 -48.56
N LYS A 312 -11.39 -33.20 -47.81
CA LYS A 312 -12.71 -32.53 -47.77
C LYS A 312 -12.73 -31.29 -46.88
N LEU A 313 -11.82 -31.18 -45.91
CA LEU A 313 -11.67 -30.00 -45.04
C LEU A 313 -11.35 -28.73 -45.85
N PHE A 314 -10.68 -28.86 -46.99
CA PHE A 314 -10.38 -27.73 -47.87
C PHE A 314 -11.59 -27.12 -48.56
N TRP A 315 -12.71 -27.86 -48.67
CA TRP A 315 -13.86 -27.47 -49.48
C TRP A 315 -15.16 -27.28 -48.69
N ARG A 316 -15.29 -27.91 -47.51
CA ARG A 316 -16.46 -27.78 -46.63
C ARG A 316 -16.03 -27.73 -45.17
N VAL A 317 -15.60 -26.55 -44.73
CA VAL A 317 -15.22 -26.29 -43.33
C VAL A 317 -16.44 -26.39 -42.40
N ASP A 318 -17.64 -26.01 -42.87
CA ASP A 318 -18.87 -26.02 -42.07
C ASP A 318 -19.34 -27.44 -41.68
N ASP A 319 -19.08 -28.44 -42.52
CA ASP A 319 -19.47 -29.83 -42.26
C ASP A 319 -18.78 -30.40 -41.01
N VAL A 320 -17.60 -29.87 -40.66
CA VAL A 320 -16.88 -30.29 -39.45
C VAL A 320 -17.54 -29.73 -38.19
N GLY A 321 -17.94 -28.46 -38.20
CA GLY A 321 -18.62 -27.83 -37.06
C GLY A 321 -19.97 -28.48 -36.75
N VAL A 322 -20.75 -28.79 -37.79
CA VAL A 322 -22.04 -29.48 -37.62
C VAL A 322 -21.85 -30.91 -37.12
N LEU A 323 -20.86 -31.65 -37.66
CA LEU A 323 -20.64 -33.04 -37.28
C LEU A 323 -20.02 -33.18 -35.88
N THR A 324 -19.11 -32.29 -35.47
CA THR A 324 -18.59 -32.26 -34.10
C THR A 324 -19.65 -31.87 -33.10
N SER A 325 -20.50 -30.89 -33.42
CA SER A 325 -21.61 -30.48 -32.55
C SER A 325 -22.63 -31.60 -32.36
N ASP A 326 -23.03 -32.29 -33.43
CA ASP A 326 -23.94 -33.44 -33.34
C ASP A 326 -23.32 -34.60 -32.55
N MET A 327 -22.02 -34.88 -32.74
CA MET A 327 -21.30 -35.92 -32.00
C MET A 327 -21.16 -35.60 -30.52
N LEU A 328 -20.82 -34.36 -30.17
CA LEU A 328 -20.72 -33.90 -28.79
C LEU A 328 -22.10 -33.95 -28.11
N ASN A 329 -23.14 -33.39 -28.72
CA ASN A 329 -24.47 -33.37 -28.12
C ASN A 329 -25.07 -34.76 -27.85
N GLN A 330 -24.73 -35.77 -28.66
CA GLN A 330 -25.24 -37.13 -28.47
C GLN A 330 -24.43 -37.95 -27.46
N ARG A 331 -23.16 -37.60 -27.20
CA ARG A 331 -22.21 -38.46 -26.46
C ARG A 331 -21.49 -37.79 -25.31
N PHE A 332 -21.72 -36.50 -25.07
CA PHE A 332 -21.08 -35.78 -23.99
C PHE A 332 -21.73 -36.14 -22.64
N LEU A 333 -21.07 -37.03 -21.89
CA LEU A 333 -21.35 -37.31 -20.48
C LEU A 333 -22.79 -37.73 -20.08
N PRO A 334 -23.52 -38.54 -20.88
CA PRO A 334 -24.91 -38.89 -20.56
C PRO A 334 -25.04 -39.77 -19.30
N GLY A 335 -24.02 -40.56 -18.96
CA GLY A 335 -23.99 -41.36 -17.73
C GLY A 335 -23.67 -40.49 -16.51
N ALA A 336 -22.62 -39.68 -16.60
CA ALA A 336 -22.18 -38.79 -15.54
C ALA A 336 -23.25 -37.75 -15.18
N GLU A 337 -24.03 -37.26 -16.16
CA GLU A 337 -25.16 -36.37 -15.88
C GLU A 337 -26.22 -37.06 -15.00
N ARG A 338 -26.57 -38.32 -15.30
CA ARG A 338 -27.54 -39.08 -14.49
C ARG A 338 -27.02 -39.36 -13.09
N GLU A 339 -25.74 -39.71 -12.97
CA GLU A 339 -25.11 -39.92 -11.66
C GLU A 339 -25.01 -38.62 -10.85
N LEU A 340 -24.78 -37.48 -11.51
CA LEU A 340 -24.79 -36.17 -10.84
C LEU A 340 -26.18 -35.86 -10.26
N VAL A 341 -27.25 -36.13 -11.02
CA VAL A 341 -28.63 -35.96 -10.55
C VAL A 341 -28.92 -36.90 -9.37
N PHE A 342 -28.43 -38.14 -9.42
CA PHE A 342 -28.55 -39.09 -8.31
C PHE A 342 -27.81 -38.62 -7.05
N LEU A 343 -26.56 -38.15 -7.20
CA LEU A 343 -25.78 -37.58 -6.10
C LEU A 343 -26.45 -36.36 -5.49
N ALA A 344 -26.95 -35.44 -6.32
CA ALA A 344 -27.69 -34.27 -5.87
C ALA A 344 -28.94 -34.66 -5.05
N GLY A 345 -29.67 -35.69 -5.47
CA GLY A 345 -30.80 -36.23 -4.72
C GLY A 345 -30.40 -36.79 -3.35
N ARG A 346 -29.26 -37.48 -3.27
CA ARG A 346 -28.72 -38.02 -2.00
C ARG A 346 -28.20 -36.92 -1.07
N ILE A 347 -27.60 -35.87 -1.62
CA ILE A 347 -27.17 -34.68 -0.85
C ILE A 347 -28.41 -34.04 -0.21
N ALA A 348 -29.48 -33.84 -0.99
CA ALA A 348 -30.74 -33.29 -0.48
C ALA A 348 -31.40 -34.17 0.60
N GLU A 349 -31.37 -35.50 0.45
CA GLU A 349 -31.87 -36.45 1.46
C GLU A 349 -31.05 -36.42 2.76
N SER A 350 -29.75 -36.15 2.66
CA SER A 350 -28.83 -36.15 3.81
C SER A 350 -28.95 -34.93 4.73
N GLY A 351 -29.72 -33.91 4.33
CA GLY A 351 -29.96 -32.70 5.13
C GLY A 351 -28.76 -31.75 5.24
N VAL A 352 -27.74 -31.93 4.39
CA VAL A 352 -26.60 -31.02 4.26
C VAL A 352 -26.99 -29.91 3.27
N VAL A 353 -27.79 -28.96 3.74
CA VAL A 353 -28.00 -27.66 3.08
C VAL A 353 -27.97 -26.57 4.14
#